data_AF-A0A6I9P8C9-F1
#
_entry.id   AF-A0A6I9P8C9-F1
#
_cell.length_a   1.000
_cell.length_b   1.000
_cell.length_c   1.000
_cell.angle_alpha   90.00
_cell.angle_beta   90.00
_cell.angle_gamma   90.00
#
_symmetry.space_group_name_H-M   'P 1'
#
loop_
_entity.id
_entity.type
_entity.pdbx_description
1 polymer ?
#
loop_
_entity_poly.entity_id
_entity_poly.type
_entity_poly.pdbx_seq_one_letter_code
_entity_poly.pdbx_strand_id
1 'polypeptide(L)'
;MRSLSVVLNPLLFLLMFGYCPSATIRPKEGWQVYSSAQDADGRCICTVVAPEQNLCSRDAKGRQLRQLLEKVQNMSQSIEVLNLRTQRDFQYIMRMESQIKGLRSKFRQIESDRKTLVNKNFQELKGKMESLQPLIPVLEQYKTDARLIIQFKEEIRNLSAVLMGIQEEMGAYDYEELQKRVLNLENRLRNCMSKL
;
A
#
# COMPACT_ATOMS: atom_id res chain seq x y z
N MET A 1 -38.72 -19.79 6.99
CA MET A 1 -39.65 -19.79 8.15
C MET A 1 -39.77 -21.19 8.77
N ARG A 2 -38.73 -21.70 9.45
CA ARG A 2 -38.77 -23.03 10.12
C ARG A 2 -37.79 -23.15 11.31
N SER A 3 -37.70 -22.11 12.15
CA SER A 3 -36.86 -22.19 13.36
C SER A 3 -37.52 -21.60 14.62
N LEU A 4 -38.79 -21.19 14.53
CA LEU A 4 -39.57 -20.72 15.68
C LEU A 4 -40.42 -21.83 16.34
N SER A 5 -40.40 -23.06 15.81
CA SER A 5 -41.26 -24.17 16.29
C SER A 5 -40.61 -25.08 17.33
N VAL A 6 -39.35 -24.86 17.72
CA VAL A 6 -38.61 -25.76 18.65
C VAL A 6 -38.62 -25.24 20.10
N VAL A 7 -38.90 -23.95 20.31
CA VAL A 7 -38.93 -23.32 21.65
C VAL A 7 -40.34 -23.28 22.26
N LEU A 8 -41.38 -23.54 21.47
CA LEU A 8 -42.78 -23.48 21.93
C LEU A 8 -43.29 -24.81 22.54
N ASN A 9 -42.55 -25.91 22.39
CA ASN A 9 -42.96 -27.24 22.85
C ASN A 9 -42.54 -27.62 24.31
N PRO A 10 -41.47 -27.08 24.93
CA PRO A 10 -41.18 -27.37 26.34
C PRO A 10 -42.06 -26.57 27.31
N LEU A 11 -42.58 -25.40 26.89
CA LEU A 11 -43.47 -24.57 27.70
C LEU A 11 -44.90 -25.15 27.78
N LEU A 12 -45.35 -25.86 26.74
CA LEU A 12 -46.67 -26.51 26.73
C LEU A 12 -46.70 -27.79 27.60
N PHE A 13 -45.56 -28.48 27.73
CA PHE A 13 -45.41 -29.64 28.62
C PHE A 13 -45.37 -29.26 30.12
N LEU A 14 -44.88 -28.06 30.44
CA LEU A 14 -44.87 -27.52 31.80
C LEU A 14 -46.27 -27.08 32.29
N LEU A 15 -47.19 -26.76 31.37
CA LEU A 15 -48.55 -26.32 31.71
C LEU A 15 -49.54 -27.48 31.92
N MET A 16 -49.27 -28.69 31.41
CA MET A 16 -50.23 -29.83 31.44
C MET A 16 -49.96 -30.87 32.54
N PHE A 17 -48.85 -30.79 33.27
CA PHE A 17 -48.53 -31.69 34.40
C PHE A 17 -48.54 -31.00 35.77
N GLY A 18 -49.01 -29.76 35.85
CA GLY A 18 -49.10 -28.98 37.07
C GLY A 18 -50.39 -29.21 37.86
N TYR A 19 -50.79 -30.44 38.15
CA TYR A 19 -51.82 -30.73 39.17
C TYR A 19 -51.56 -32.09 39.84
N CYS A 20 -50.82 -32.02 40.94
CA CYS A 20 -50.97 -32.96 42.06
C CYS A 20 -50.68 -32.16 43.33
N PRO A 21 -51.67 -31.87 44.19
CA PRO A 21 -51.37 -31.47 45.55
C PRO A 21 -50.82 -32.73 46.23
N SER A 22 -49.49 -32.88 46.22
CA SER A 22 -48.84 -33.76 47.19
C SER A 22 -49.32 -33.30 48.55
N ALA A 23 -50.06 -34.17 49.23
CA ALA A 23 -50.51 -33.99 50.59
C ALA A 23 -49.34 -33.44 51.40
N THR A 24 -49.42 -32.16 51.74
CA THR A 24 -48.57 -31.58 52.76
C THR A 24 -49.01 -32.26 54.04
N ILE A 25 -48.33 -33.35 54.38
CA ILE A 25 -48.22 -33.78 55.76
C ILE A 25 -47.58 -32.58 56.45
N ARG A 26 -48.44 -31.71 57.02
CA ARG A 26 -48.01 -30.71 57.99
C ARG A 26 -47.10 -31.46 58.97
N PRO A 27 -45.88 -30.97 59.22
CA PRO A 27 -45.20 -31.39 60.43
C PRO A 27 -46.18 -31.07 61.56
N LYS A 28 -46.45 -32.04 62.45
CA LYS A 28 -47.13 -31.76 63.71
C LYS A 28 -46.23 -30.81 64.50
N GLU A 29 -46.24 -29.52 64.19
CA GLU A 29 -45.73 -28.44 65.03
C GLU A 29 -46.72 -28.24 66.15
N GLY A 30 -46.73 -29.20 67.07
CA GLY A 30 -47.46 -29.11 68.31
C GLY A 30 -46.49 -29.49 69.41
N TRP A 31 -46.40 -28.66 70.44
CA TRP A 31 -45.80 -29.06 71.71
C TRP A 31 -46.50 -30.33 72.17
N GLN A 32 -45.79 -31.46 72.19
CA GLN A 32 -46.29 -32.66 72.84
C GLN A 32 -45.93 -32.55 74.32
N VAL A 33 -46.91 -32.14 75.11
CA VAL A 33 -46.80 -32.09 76.57
C VAL A 33 -47.13 -33.48 77.10
N TYR A 34 -46.14 -34.15 77.68
CA TYR A 34 -46.37 -35.37 78.45
C TYR A 34 -46.83 -34.95 79.85
N SER A 35 -47.99 -35.45 80.28
CA SER A 35 -48.65 -35.10 81.54
C SER A 35 -47.78 -35.38 82.78
N SER A 36 -47.97 -34.55 83.81
CA SER A 36 -47.19 -34.38 85.03
C SER A 36 -46.91 -35.65 85.84
N ALA A 37 -45.66 -35.83 86.27
CA ALA A 37 -45.37 -36.53 87.51
C ALA A 37 -45.59 -35.55 88.69
N GLN A 38 -46.29 -35.99 89.74
CA GLN A 38 -46.47 -35.23 90.97
C GLN A 38 -45.27 -35.45 91.89
N ASP A 39 -44.68 -34.37 92.37
CA ASP A 39 -43.70 -34.42 93.45
C ASP A 39 -44.41 -34.55 94.82
N ALA A 40 -43.70 -34.97 95.87
CA ALA A 40 -44.29 -35.28 97.19
C ALA A 40 -45.09 -34.12 97.84
N ASP A 41 -44.90 -32.89 97.36
CA ASP A 41 -45.58 -31.67 97.80
C ASP A 41 -46.81 -31.31 96.93
N GLY A 42 -47.23 -32.16 95.99
CA GLY A 42 -48.41 -31.95 95.14
C GLY A 42 -48.25 -30.93 94.01
N ARG A 43 -47.01 -30.51 93.68
CA ARG A 43 -46.71 -29.62 92.53
C ARG A 43 -46.50 -30.45 91.26
N CYS A 44 -47.18 -30.09 90.17
CA CYS A 44 -47.04 -30.75 88.87
C CYS A 44 -45.82 -30.21 88.10
N ILE A 45 -44.89 -31.09 87.72
CA ILE A 45 -43.76 -30.72 86.84
C ILE A 45 -44.11 -31.13 85.40
N CYS A 46 -44.11 -30.17 84.48
CA CYS A 46 -44.33 -30.40 83.06
C CYS A 46 -43.01 -30.27 82.30
N THR A 47 -42.52 -31.36 81.72
CA THR A 47 -41.35 -31.35 80.83
C THR A 47 -41.81 -31.22 79.39
N VAL A 48 -41.46 -30.11 78.75
CA VAL A 48 -41.71 -29.88 77.33
C VAL A 48 -40.46 -30.21 76.52
N VAL A 49 -40.59 -31.09 75.52
CA VAL A 49 -39.53 -31.38 74.56
C VAL A 49 -39.79 -30.52 73.33
N ALA A 50 -38.94 -29.51 73.11
CA ALA A 50 -38.98 -28.71 71.89
C ALA A 50 -38.45 -29.53 70.70
N PRO A 51 -39.14 -29.55 69.54
CA PRO A 51 -38.63 -30.22 68.34
C PRO A 51 -37.35 -29.54 67.86
N GLU A 52 -36.37 -30.31 67.39
CA GLU A 52 -35.10 -29.80 66.89
C GLU A 52 -35.32 -28.77 65.77
N GLN A 53 -35.19 -27.50 66.10
CA GLN A 53 -35.02 -26.45 65.11
C GLN A 53 -33.59 -26.53 64.59
N ASN A 54 -33.37 -27.36 63.57
CA ASN A 54 -32.12 -27.42 62.81
C ASN A 54 -31.84 -26.16 61.97
N LEU A 55 -32.13 -24.97 62.51
CA LEU A 55 -31.84 -23.67 61.92
C LEU A 55 -31.35 -22.69 63.00
N CYS A 56 -30.24 -23.05 63.64
CA CYS A 56 -29.40 -22.04 64.30
C CYS A 56 -28.88 -21.06 63.23
N SER A 57 -29.20 -19.76 63.33
CA SER A 57 -28.72 -18.67 62.44
C SER A 57 -27.19 -18.67 62.23
N ARG A 58 -26.45 -19.24 63.19
CA ARG A 58 -25.00 -19.45 63.16
C ARG A 58 -24.55 -20.31 61.96
N ASP A 59 -25.33 -21.31 61.54
CA ASP A 59 -24.96 -22.21 60.44
C ASP A 59 -25.25 -21.61 59.05
N ALA A 60 -26.31 -20.80 58.93
CA ALA A 60 -26.60 -20.07 57.69
C ALA A 60 -25.51 -19.02 57.39
N LYS A 61 -25.10 -18.25 58.41
CA LYS A 61 -23.97 -17.29 58.30
C LYS A 61 -22.64 -18.00 58.00
N GLY A 62 -22.40 -19.17 58.59
CA GLY A 62 -21.22 -19.98 58.32
C GLY A 62 -21.15 -20.53 56.88
N ARG A 63 -22.29 -20.93 56.30
CA ARG A 63 -22.36 -21.33 54.88
C ARG A 63 -22.16 -20.15 53.94
N GLN A 64 -22.76 -19.00 54.24
CA GLN A 64 -22.59 -17.78 53.46
C GLN A 64 -21.13 -17.30 53.45
N LEU A 65 -20.44 -17.39 54.60
CA LEU A 65 -19.02 -17.04 54.69
C LEU A 65 -18.13 -17.98 53.85
N ARG A 66 -18.39 -19.30 53.86
CA ARG A 66 -17.67 -20.26 53.01
C ARG A 66 -17.86 -19.96 51.52
N GLN A 67 -19.09 -19.68 51.10
CA GLN A 67 -19.37 -19.31 49.71
C GLN A 67 -18.64 -18.01 49.30
N LEU A 68 -18.54 -17.05 50.22
CA LEU A 68 -17.80 -15.82 49.95
C LEU A 68 -16.30 -16.09 49.85
N LEU A 69 -15.75 -16.93 50.73
CA LEU A 69 -14.34 -17.33 50.68
C LEU A 69 -14.00 -18.05 49.37
N GLU A 70 -14.84 -18.98 48.92
CA GLU A 70 -14.67 -19.66 47.63
C GLU A 70 -14.72 -18.68 46.45
N LYS A 71 -15.65 -17.71 46.46
CA LYS A 71 -15.72 -16.67 45.43
C LYS A 71 -14.48 -15.80 45.41
N VAL A 72 -13.99 -15.37 46.58
CA VAL A 72 -12.77 -14.57 46.71
C VAL A 72 -11.57 -15.37 46.21
N GLN A 73 -11.46 -16.65 46.55
CA GLN A 73 -10.40 -17.53 46.07
C GLN A 73 -10.45 -17.70 44.54
N ASN A 74 -11.63 -17.92 43.96
CA ASN A 74 -11.81 -18.01 42.51
C ASN A 74 -11.47 -16.69 41.78
N MET A 75 -11.85 -15.55 42.36
CA MET A 75 -11.48 -14.23 41.84
C MET A 75 -9.97 -14.01 41.93
N SER A 76 -9.33 -14.41 43.03
CA SER A 76 -7.88 -14.31 43.21
C SER A 76 -7.14 -15.09 42.11
N GLN A 77 -7.56 -16.32 41.82
CA GLN A 77 -6.98 -17.12 40.73
C GLN A 77 -7.23 -16.47 39.36
N SER A 78 -8.43 -15.92 39.14
CA SER A 78 -8.77 -15.23 37.89
C SER A 78 -7.91 -13.98 37.67
N ILE A 79 -7.62 -13.22 38.74
CA ILE A 79 -6.73 -12.05 38.70
C ILE A 79 -5.31 -12.46 38.35
N GLU A 80 -4.81 -13.55 38.91
CA GLU A 80 -3.45 -14.05 38.60
C GLU A 80 -3.32 -14.45 37.13
N VAL A 81 -4.30 -15.19 36.59
CA VAL A 81 -4.35 -15.53 35.16
C VAL A 81 -4.45 -14.29 34.28
N LEU A 82 -5.27 -13.31 34.65
CA LEU A 82 -5.40 -12.05 33.93
C LEU A 82 -4.09 -11.26 33.94
N ASN A 83 -3.38 -11.22 35.08
CA ASN A 83 -2.09 -10.55 35.22
C ASN A 83 -1.04 -11.19 34.30
N LEU A 84 -0.94 -12.53 34.30
CA LEU A 84 -0.02 -13.26 33.43
C LEU A 84 -0.30 -13.01 31.94
N ARG A 85 -1.58 -12.95 31.55
CA ARG A 85 -1.99 -12.61 30.18
C ARG A 85 -1.59 -11.18 29.84
N THR A 86 -1.93 -10.22 30.70
CA THR A 86 -1.63 -8.79 30.49
C THR A 86 -0.14 -8.54 30.37
N GLN A 87 0.68 -9.22 31.18
CA GLN A 87 2.13 -9.14 31.10
C GLN A 87 2.68 -9.66 29.76
N ARG A 88 2.12 -10.76 29.25
CA ARG A 88 2.48 -11.31 27.93
C ARG A 88 2.07 -10.37 26.80
N ASP A 89 0.86 -9.82 26.87
CA ASP A 89 0.34 -8.88 25.87
C ASP A 89 1.20 -7.61 25.82
N PHE A 90 1.62 -7.11 26.99
CA PHE A 90 2.56 -5.99 27.06
C PHE A 90 3.89 -6.30 26.35
N GLN A 91 4.46 -7.48 26.58
CA GLN A 91 5.69 -7.90 25.89
C GLN A 91 5.51 -7.98 24.36
N TYR A 92 4.35 -8.46 23.90
CA TYR A 92 4.03 -8.49 22.49
C TYR A 92 3.92 -7.09 21.88
N ILE A 93 3.23 -6.17 22.56
CA ILE A 93 3.10 -4.77 22.15
C ILE A 93 4.48 -4.10 22.05
N MET A 94 5.36 -4.29 23.05
CA MET A 94 6.71 -3.73 23.03
C MET A 94 7.53 -4.23 21.83
N ARG A 95 7.42 -5.51 21.48
CA ARG A 95 8.08 -6.06 20.28
C ARG A 95 7.52 -5.43 19.01
N MET A 96 6.20 -5.35 18.88
CA MET A 96 5.55 -4.71 17.74
C MET A 96 5.93 -3.24 17.60
N GLU A 97 6.02 -2.50 18.71
CA GLU A 97 6.44 -1.11 18.70
C GLU A 97 7.85 -0.96 18.12
N SER A 98 8.79 -1.84 18.50
CA SER A 98 10.15 -1.84 17.95
C SER A 98 10.16 -2.15 16.44
N GLN A 99 9.31 -3.09 15.99
CA GLN A 99 9.16 -3.40 14.57
C GLN A 99 8.58 -2.22 13.79
N ILE A 100 7.55 -1.56 14.32
CA ILE A 100 6.94 -0.37 13.72
C ILE A 100 7.97 0.77 13.62
N LYS A 101 8.78 0.99 14.66
CA LYS A 101 9.88 1.98 14.63
C LYS A 101 10.90 1.63 13.54
N GLY A 102 11.28 0.35 13.42
CA GLY A 102 12.19 -0.14 12.38
C GLY A 102 11.62 -0.02 10.97
N LEU A 103 10.32 -0.26 10.78
CA LEU A 103 9.66 -0.04 9.49
C LEU A 103 9.63 1.46 9.14
N ARG A 104 9.31 2.32 10.11
CA ARG A 104 9.26 3.78 9.92
C ARG A 104 10.61 4.35 9.50
N SER A 105 11.72 3.87 10.07
CA SER A 105 13.07 4.29 9.66
C SER A 105 13.40 3.85 8.24
N LYS A 106 13.09 2.60 7.88
CA LYS A 106 13.26 2.09 6.50
C LYS A 106 12.45 2.89 5.49
N PHE A 107 11.19 3.23 5.80
CA PHE A 107 10.37 4.07 4.92
C PHE A 107 10.99 5.45 4.70
N ARG A 108 11.48 6.11 5.75
CA ARG A 108 12.16 7.41 5.63
C ARG A 108 13.41 7.33 4.78
N GLN A 109 14.20 6.26 4.93
CA GLN A 109 15.40 6.04 4.12
C GLN A 109 15.05 5.84 2.64
N ILE A 110 14.06 4.99 2.33
CA ILE A 110 13.62 4.77 0.95
C ILE A 110 13.12 6.08 0.32
N GLU A 111 12.39 6.90 1.08
CA GLU A 111 11.92 8.19 0.61
C GLU A 111 13.06 9.18 0.31
N SER A 112 14.07 9.26 1.19
CA SER A 112 15.26 10.09 0.96
C SER A 112 16.08 9.61 -0.23
N ASP A 113 16.28 8.29 -0.35
CA ASP A 113 17.04 7.68 -1.44
C ASP A 113 16.33 7.92 -2.78
N ARG A 114 15.00 7.76 -2.81
CA ARG A 114 14.19 8.09 -3.99
C ARG A 114 14.33 9.55 -4.38
N LYS A 115 14.24 10.48 -3.42
CA LYS A 115 14.35 11.92 -3.68
C LYS A 115 15.72 12.28 -4.25
N THR A 116 16.79 11.71 -3.69
CA THR A 116 18.16 11.96 -4.18
C THR A 116 18.38 11.34 -5.57
N LEU A 117 17.91 10.12 -5.82
CA LEU A 117 18.02 9.46 -7.12
C LEU A 117 17.29 10.25 -8.22
N VAL A 118 16.03 10.63 -7.97
CA VAL A 118 15.25 11.42 -8.94
C VAL A 118 15.94 12.77 -9.22
N ASN A 119 16.44 13.44 -8.20
CA ASN A 119 17.15 14.71 -8.39
C ASN A 119 18.44 14.53 -9.20
N LYS A 120 19.24 13.51 -8.89
CA LYS A 120 20.47 13.19 -9.65
C LYS A 120 20.16 12.89 -11.12
N ASN A 121 19.19 12.02 -11.38
CA ASN A 121 18.79 11.66 -12.75
C ASN A 121 18.29 12.89 -13.53
N PHE A 122 17.52 13.76 -12.87
CA PHE A 122 17.03 14.99 -13.50
C PHE A 122 18.18 15.96 -13.82
N GLN A 123 19.14 16.13 -12.91
CA GLN A 123 20.32 16.98 -13.16
C GLN A 123 21.19 16.42 -14.28
N GLU A 124 21.38 15.10 -14.35
CA GLU A 124 22.12 14.46 -15.44
C GLU A 124 21.43 14.68 -16.80
N LEU A 125 20.10 14.49 -16.85
CA LEU A 125 19.32 14.72 -18.06
C LEU A 125 19.36 16.20 -18.47
N LYS A 126 19.25 17.12 -17.51
CA LYS A 126 19.37 18.56 -17.73
C LYS A 126 20.74 18.91 -18.31
N GLY A 127 21.82 18.39 -17.75
CA GLY A 127 23.18 18.61 -18.27
C GLY A 127 23.35 18.06 -19.68
N LYS A 128 22.79 16.88 -19.99
CA LYS A 128 22.78 16.33 -21.35
C LYS A 128 22.01 17.23 -22.31
N MET A 129 20.84 17.75 -21.90
CA MET A 129 20.05 18.69 -22.71
C MET A 129 20.82 20.00 -22.98
N GLU A 130 21.45 20.56 -21.94
CA GLU A 130 22.29 21.75 -22.04
C GLU A 130 23.49 21.53 -22.97
N SER A 131 24.08 20.32 -22.98
CA SER A 131 25.18 19.98 -23.90
C SER A 131 24.75 19.83 -25.36
N LEU A 132 23.50 19.44 -25.61
CA LEU A 132 22.94 19.28 -26.96
C LEU A 132 22.40 20.59 -27.52
N GLN A 133 21.96 21.52 -26.67
CA GLN A 133 21.37 22.78 -27.07
C GLN A 133 22.26 23.60 -28.05
N PRO A 134 23.60 23.70 -27.90
CA PRO A 134 24.46 24.40 -28.85
C PRO A 134 24.55 23.75 -30.23
N LEU A 135 24.15 22.48 -30.40
CA LEU A 135 24.16 21.82 -31.71
C LEU A 135 23.03 22.33 -32.61
N ILE A 136 21.96 22.92 -32.06
CA ILE A 136 20.84 23.45 -32.83
C ILE A 136 21.29 24.48 -33.87
N PRO A 137 22.01 25.57 -33.53
CA PRO A 137 22.48 26.53 -34.53
C PRO A 137 23.46 25.92 -35.53
N VAL A 138 24.29 24.96 -35.10
CA VAL A 138 25.21 24.24 -35.99
C VAL A 138 24.44 23.43 -37.04
N LEU A 139 23.37 22.75 -36.65
CA LEU A 139 22.52 21.99 -37.58
C LEU A 139 21.77 22.91 -38.56
N GLU A 140 21.28 24.06 -38.10
CA GLU A 140 20.67 25.05 -39.00
C GLU A 140 21.70 25.64 -39.98
N GLN A 141 22.94 25.85 -39.55
CA GLN A 141 24.03 26.26 -40.45
C GLN A 141 24.34 25.18 -41.50
N TYR A 142 24.46 23.91 -41.11
CA TYR A 142 24.68 22.83 -42.08
C TYR A 142 23.57 22.76 -43.14
N LYS A 143 22.33 23.02 -42.73
CA LYS A 143 21.19 23.07 -43.63
C LYS A 143 21.24 24.27 -44.59
N THR A 144 21.75 25.43 -44.18
CA THR A 144 21.98 26.55 -45.10
C THR A 144 23.12 26.26 -46.07
N ASP A 145 24.21 25.70 -45.57
CA ASP A 145 25.39 25.38 -46.37
C ASP A 145 25.08 24.31 -47.43
N ALA A 146 24.28 23.30 -47.08
CA ALA A 146 23.81 22.30 -48.03
C ALA A 146 23.01 22.92 -49.20
N ARG A 147 22.20 23.95 -48.95
CA ARG A 147 21.48 24.67 -50.01
C ARG A 147 22.43 25.48 -50.89
N LEU A 148 23.40 26.16 -50.30
CA LEU A 148 24.43 26.90 -51.04
C LEU A 148 25.25 25.98 -51.94
N ILE A 149 25.62 24.78 -51.46
CA ILE A 149 26.34 23.78 -52.25
C ILE A 149 25.51 23.35 -53.48
N ILE A 150 24.19 23.20 -53.34
CA ILE A 150 23.32 22.87 -54.47
C ILE A 150 23.35 23.99 -55.51
N GLN A 151 23.20 25.25 -55.07
CA GLN A 151 23.26 26.42 -55.95
C GLN A 151 24.61 26.53 -56.65
N PHE A 152 25.72 26.39 -55.93
CA PHE A 152 27.05 26.42 -56.55
C PHE A 152 27.26 25.30 -57.58
N LYS A 153 26.72 24.10 -57.32
CA LYS A 153 26.78 23.01 -58.30
C LYS A 153 25.99 23.32 -59.57
N GLU A 154 24.89 24.06 -59.48
CA GLU A 154 24.12 24.50 -60.63
C GLU A 154 24.87 25.59 -61.41
N GLU A 155 25.40 26.60 -60.72
CA GLU A 155 26.23 27.64 -61.34
C GLU A 155 27.46 27.07 -62.04
N ILE A 156 28.16 26.11 -61.43
CA ILE A 156 29.29 25.43 -62.07
C ILE A 156 28.86 24.70 -63.35
N ARG A 157 27.67 24.07 -63.36
CA ARG A 157 27.15 23.42 -64.58
C ARG A 157 26.81 24.44 -65.66
N ASN A 158 26.18 25.55 -65.31
CA ASN A 158 25.86 26.63 -66.24
C ASN A 158 27.14 27.23 -66.84
N LEU A 159 28.13 27.57 -65.99
CA LEU A 159 29.42 28.07 -66.43
C LEU A 159 30.15 27.06 -67.32
N SER A 160 30.12 25.78 -66.98
CA SER A 160 30.73 24.72 -67.82
C SER A 160 30.05 24.64 -69.19
N ALA A 161 28.73 24.75 -69.25
CA ALA A 161 27.98 24.75 -70.52
C ALA A 161 28.33 25.98 -71.38
N VAL A 162 28.40 27.18 -70.79
CA VAL A 162 28.80 28.40 -71.48
C VAL A 162 30.23 28.29 -72.02
N LEU A 163 31.17 27.81 -71.18
CA LEU A 163 32.56 27.62 -71.60
C LEU A 163 32.69 26.61 -72.74
N MET A 164 31.93 25.51 -72.72
CA MET A 164 31.89 24.56 -73.84
C MET A 164 31.36 25.22 -75.11
N GLY A 165 30.29 26.03 -75.03
CA GLY A 165 29.77 26.77 -76.18
C GLY A 165 30.79 27.73 -76.79
N ILE A 166 31.52 28.48 -75.95
CA ILE A 166 32.61 29.35 -76.40
C ILE A 166 33.74 28.53 -77.05
N GLN A 167 34.10 27.37 -76.47
CA GLN A 167 35.14 26.51 -77.02
C GLN A 167 34.74 25.91 -78.38
N GLU A 168 33.46 25.57 -78.57
CA GLU A 168 32.91 25.15 -79.86
C GLU A 168 32.92 26.30 -80.89
N GLU A 169 32.52 27.51 -80.49
CA GLU A 169 32.58 28.69 -81.36
C GLU A 169 34.03 28.99 -81.78
N MET A 170 34.98 29.03 -80.84
CA MET A 170 36.40 29.23 -81.15
C MET A 170 37.00 28.10 -81.99
N GLY A 171 36.58 26.84 -81.77
CA GLY A 171 37.01 25.70 -82.57
C GLY A 171 36.39 25.67 -83.98
N ALA A 172 35.23 26.30 -84.17
CA ALA A 172 34.56 26.44 -85.46
C ALA A 172 35.14 27.60 -86.30
N TYR A 173 35.87 28.53 -85.70
CA TYR A 173 36.67 29.49 -86.46
C TYR A 173 37.88 28.77 -87.05
N ASP A 174 37.82 28.56 -88.36
CA ASP A 174 38.89 27.95 -89.16
C ASP A 174 40.08 28.93 -89.29
N TYR A 175 40.78 29.11 -88.17
CA TYR A 175 41.98 29.93 -88.08
C TYR A 175 43.05 29.45 -89.05
N GLU A 176 43.08 28.15 -89.39
CA GLU A 176 43.96 27.59 -90.41
C GLU A 176 43.61 28.08 -91.82
N GLU A 177 42.34 28.04 -92.23
CA GLU A 177 41.89 28.58 -93.52
C GLU A 177 42.16 30.09 -93.61
N LEU A 178 41.92 30.85 -92.53
CA LEU A 178 42.24 32.28 -92.48
C LEU A 178 43.76 32.53 -92.59
N GLN A 179 44.57 31.76 -91.86
CA GLN A 179 46.03 31.86 -91.90
C GLN A 179 46.59 31.48 -93.28
N LYS A 180 46.00 30.49 -93.95
CA LYS A 180 46.35 30.11 -95.32
C LYS A 180 46.03 31.20 -96.33
N ARG A 181 44.89 31.90 -96.16
CA ARG A 181 44.54 33.08 -96.98
C ARG A 181 45.48 34.24 -96.76
N VAL A 182 45.87 34.51 -95.51
CA VAL A 182 46.88 35.53 -95.18
C VAL A 182 48.22 35.18 -95.84
N LEU A 183 48.69 33.93 -95.72
CA LEU A 183 49.94 33.48 -96.33
C LEU A 183 49.93 33.60 -97.86
N ASN A 184 48.79 33.30 -98.48
CA ASN A 184 48.60 33.46 -99.92
C ASN A 184 48.68 34.94 -100.32
N LEU A 185 47.98 35.82 -99.58
CA LEU A 185 48.02 37.26 -99.81
C LEU A 185 49.44 37.83 -99.62
N GLU A 186 50.19 37.38 -98.61
CA GLU A 186 51.59 37.75 -98.41
C GLU A 186 52.49 37.31 -99.56
N ASN A 187 52.33 36.08 -100.06
CA ASN A 187 53.08 35.60 -101.23
C ASN A 187 52.74 36.40 -102.49
N ARG A 188 51.47 36.73 -102.70
CA ARG A 188 51.03 37.58 -103.82
C ARG A 188 51.60 38.98 -103.72
N LEU A 189 51.63 39.56 -102.51
CA LEU A 189 52.24 40.86 -102.26
C LEU A 189 53.74 40.82 -102.52
N ARG A 190 54.46 39.81 -102.02
CA ARG A 190 55.90 39.61 -102.29
C ARG A 190 56.21 39.48 -103.78
N ASN A 191 55.42 38.69 -104.51
CA ASN A 191 55.57 38.53 -105.97
C ASN A 191 55.24 39.80 -106.75
N CYS A 192 54.36 40.66 -106.23
CA CYS A 192 54.10 41.96 -106.81
C CYS A 192 55.27 42.92 -106.57
N MET A 193 55.82 42.91 -105.36
CA MET A 193 56.97 43.73 -104.97
C MET A 193 58.27 43.31 -105.67
N SER A 194 58.43 42.03 -106.03
CA SER A 194 59.62 41.55 -106.77
C SER A 194 59.60 41.84 -108.28
N LYS A 195 58.50 42.42 -108.79
CA LYS A 195 58.33 42.83 -110.19
C LYS A 195 58.45 44.35 -110.39
N LEU A 196 58.69 45.08 -109.31
CA LEU A 196 59.16 46.48 -109.28
C LEU A 196 60.69 46.47 -109.20
#